data_AF-F4LQS0-F1
#
_entry.id   AF-F4LQS0-F1
#
_cell.length_a   1.000
_cell.length_b   1.000
_cell.length_c   1.000
_cell.angle_alpha   90.00
_cell.angle_beta   90.00
_cell.angle_gamma   90.00
#
_symmetry.space_group_name_H-M   'P 1'
#
loop_
_entity.id
_entity.type
_entity.pdbx_description
1 polymer ?
#
loop_
_entity_poly.entity_id
_entity_poly.type
_entity_poly.pdbx_seq_one_letter_code
_entity_poly.pdbx_strand_id
1 'polypeptide(L)'
;MFMFDNEFKDMIVSCLTEALNAKDLKSALEKSSKIITAFYPNTKLWFTKSFGKRWSFIAGAGVDSFIQPQRIEYQDGYAAFLQNFAFRQEQEKDVLTDLFRIITTIQHQ
;
A
#
# COMPACT_ATOMS: atom_id res chain seq x y z
N MET A 1 3.82 -24.46 -5.51
CA MET A 1 3.47 -23.62 -4.36
C MET A 1 4.65 -22.69 -4.12
N PHE A 2 4.55 -21.44 -4.56
CA PHE A 2 5.60 -20.46 -4.31
C PHE A 2 5.48 -20.00 -2.85
N MET A 3 6.60 -20.00 -2.14
CA MET A 3 6.65 -19.63 -0.74
C MET A 3 7.26 -18.24 -0.67
N PHE A 4 6.51 -17.24 -0.19
CA PHE A 4 7.07 -15.92 0.06
C PHE A 4 8.25 -16.04 1.04
N ASP A 5 9.27 -15.21 0.85
CA ASP A 5 10.36 -15.11 1.81
C ASP A 5 9.83 -14.59 3.16
N ASN A 6 10.59 -14.85 4.23
CA ASN A 6 10.15 -14.49 5.57
C ASN A 6 10.13 -12.96 5.76
N GLU A 7 11.03 -12.23 5.11
CA GLU A 7 11.11 -10.76 5.21
C GLU A 7 9.83 -10.10 4.66
N PHE A 8 9.31 -10.59 3.53
CA PHE A 8 8.05 -10.13 2.95
C PHE A 8 6.89 -10.41 3.89
N LYS A 9 6.81 -11.61 4.47
CA LYS A 9 5.76 -11.93 5.46
C LYS A 9 5.82 -11.03 6.67
N ASP A 10 7.02 -10.79 7.21
CA ASP A 10 7.23 -9.92 8.36
C ASP A 10 6.83 -8.47 8.05
N MET A 11 7.08 -8.01 6.83
CA MET A 11 6.63 -6.71 6.33
C MET A 11 5.10 -6.62 6.27
N ILE A 12 4.41 -7.65 5.77
CA ILE A 12 2.93 -7.71 5.75
C ILE A 12 2.36 -7.71 7.17
N VAL A 13 2.92 -8.53 8.07
CA VAL A 13 2.50 -8.60 9.49
C VAL A 13 2.70 -7.25 10.18
N SER A 14 3.81 -6.56 9.91
CA SER A 14 4.08 -5.23 10.44
C SER A 14 3.04 -4.20 9.99
N CYS A 15 2.67 -4.22 8.69
CA CYS A 15 1.62 -3.33 8.18
C CYS A 15 0.26 -3.60 8.84
N LEU A 16 -0.14 -4.87 8.98
CA LEU A 16 -1.39 -5.24 9.65
C LEU A 16 -1.40 -4.83 11.13
N THR A 17 -0.28 -5.02 11.82
CA THR A 17 -0.13 -4.64 13.24
C THR A 17 -0.28 -3.12 13.40
N GLU A 18 0.38 -2.33 12.56
CA GLU A 18 0.22 -0.88 12.58
C GLU A 18 -1.20 -0.43 12.21
N ALA A 19 -1.82 -1.10 11.25
CA ALA A 19 -3.18 -0.80 10.83
C ALA A 19 -4.21 -1.10 11.94
N LEU A 20 -4.03 -2.17 12.73
CA LEU A 20 -4.93 -2.48 13.85
C LEU A 20 -4.79 -1.48 15.01
N ASN A 21 -3.58 -0.94 15.22
CA ASN A 21 -3.29 0.01 16.29
C ASN A 21 -3.45 1.48 15.86
N ALA A 22 -3.73 1.75 14.58
CA ALA A 22 -3.88 3.10 14.06
C ALA A 22 -5.20 3.72 14.53
N LYS A 23 -5.14 5.03 14.80
CA LYS A 23 -6.29 5.83 15.24
C LYS A 23 -7.31 6.05 14.12
N ASP A 24 -6.84 6.15 12.89
CA ASP A 24 -7.64 6.43 11.71
C ASP A 24 -6.97 5.86 10.44
N LEU A 25 -7.74 5.81 9.36
CA LEU A 25 -7.30 5.30 8.06
C LEU A 25 -6.05 6.01 7.54
N LYS A 26 -5.97 7.34 7.69
CA LYS A 26 -4.82 8.11 7.19
C LYS A 26 -3.55 7.67 7.89
N SER A 27 -3.59 7.55 9.22
CA SER A 27 -2.48 7.07 10.03
C SER A 27 -2.08 5.64 9.66
N ALA A 28 -3.05 4.74 9.47
CA ALA A 28 -2.81 3.35 9.07
C ALA A 28 -2.07 3.27 7.73
N LEU A 29 -2.55 4.00 6.72
CA LEU A 29 -1.97 4.02 5.38
C LEU A 29 -0.61 4.73 5.33
N GLU A 30 -0.42 5.80 6.12
CA GLU A 30 0.86 6.49 6.21
C GLU A 30 1.95 5.60 6.81
N LYS A 31 1.65 4.90 7.90
CA LYS A 31 2.60 3.97 8.51
C LYS A 31 2.89 2.77 7.62
N SER A 32 1.85 2.19 7.01
CA SER A 32 1.99 1.05 6.11
C SER A 32 2.81 1.42 4.86
N SER A 33 2.58 2.60 4.28
CA SER A 33 3.40 3.06 3.13
C SER A 33 4.87 3.27 3.50
N LYS A 34 5.18 3.79 4.70
CA LYS A 34 6.57 3.89 5.18
C LYS A 34 7.23 2.52 5.31
N ILE A 35 6.53 1.55 5.90
CA ILE A 35 7.03 0.16 6.01
C ILE A 35 7.29 -0.44 4.62
N ILE A 36 6.33 -0.34 3.71
CA ILE A 36 6.44 -0.92 2.37
C ILE A 36 7.56 -0.26 1.56
N THR A 37 7.67 1.07 1.59
CA THR A 37 8.73 1.79 0.86
C THR A 37 10.11 1.63 1.48
N ALA A 38 10.21 1.24 2.76
CA ALA A 38 11.47 0.80 3.35
C ALA A 38 11.88 -0.60 2.84
N PHE A 39 10.90 -1.49 2.62
CA PHE A 39 11.14 -2.82 2.06
C PHE A 39 11.47 -2.78 0.55
N TYR A 40 10.79 -1.92 -0.21
CA TYR A 40 11.06 -1.67 -1.63
C TYR A 40 11.80 -0.32 -1.78
N PRO A 41 13.14 -0.30 -1.75
CA PRO A 41 13.89 0.95 -1.81
C PRO A 41 13.68 1.69 -3.14
N ASN A 42 13.81 3.02 -3.12
CA ASN A 42 13.63 3.90 -4.28
C ASN A 42 12.23 3.84 -4.91
N THR A 43 11.21 3.47 -4.13
CA THR A 43 9.81 3.46 -4.56
C THR A 43 9.02 4.61 -3.95
N LYS A 44 7.86 4.90 -4.55
CA LYS A 44 6.84 5.76 -3.96
C LYS A 44 5.51 5.05 -3.97
N LEU A 45 4.82 5.08 -2.83
CA LEU A 45 3.49 4.52 -2.65
C LEU A 45 2.58 5.58 -2.07
N TRP A 46 1.45 5.84 -2.71
CA TRP A 46 0.41 6.68 -2.14
C TRP A 46 -0.98 6.16 -2.40
N PHE A 47 -1.88 6.49 -1.49
CA PHE A 47 -3.27 6.09 -1.47
C PHE A 47 -4.16 7.27 -1.73
N THR A 48 -5.27 7.01 -2.43
CA THR A 48 -6.24 8.01 -2.81
C THR A 48 -7.65 7.50 -2.67
N LYS A 49 -8.58 8.45 -2.48
CA LYS A 49 -10.02 8.21 -2.54
C LYS A 49 -10.63 8.96 -3.73
N SER A 50 -11.53 8.31 -4.46
CA SER A 50 -12.24 8.95 -5.56
C SER A 50 -13.43 9.79 -5.04
N PHE A 51 -13.66 10.90 -5.73
CA PHE A 51 -14.82 11.78 -5.57
C PHE A 51 -15.31 12.13 -6.98
N GLY A 52 -16.12 11.24 -7.54
CA GLY A 52 -16.50 11.28 -8.95
C GLY A 52 -15.28 11.07 -9.85
N LYS A 53 -14.92 12.07 -10.65
CA LYS A 53 -13.77 12.01 -11.57
C LYS A 53 -12.43 12.42 -10.94
N ARG A 54 -12.43 12.87 -9.68
CA ARG A 54 -11.23 13.38 -8.99
C ARG A 54 -10.72 12.36 -7.98
N TRP A 55 -9.41 12.32 -7.81
CA TRP A 55 -8.75 11.53 -6.79
C TRP A 55 -8.16 12.46 -5.73
N SER A 56 -8.50 12.21 -4.46
CA SER A 56 -7.98 12.94 -3.32
C SER A 56 -6.91 12.10 -2.62
N PHE A 57 -5.75 12.71 -2.38
CA PHE A 57 -4.67 12.06 -1.64
C PHE A 57 -5.08 11.81 -0.18
N ILE A 58 -4.79 10.60 0.31
CA ILE A 58 -5.01 10.22 1.72
C ILE A 58 -3.68 10.26 2.46
N ALA A 59 -2.76 9.38 2.06
CA ALA A 59 -1.47 9.15 2.70
C ALA A 59 -0.49 8.50 1.70
N GLY A 60 0.80 8.56 2.00
CA GLY A 60 1.83 7.94 1.18
C GLY A 60 3.23 8.22 1.71
N ALA A 61 4.20 7.50 1.16
CA ALA A 61 5.61 7.61 1.51
C ALA A 61 6.49 7.28 0.30
N GLY A 62 7.80 7.49 0.45
CA GLY A 62 8.80 7.17 -0.55
C GLY A 62 9.31 8.39 -1.33
N VAL A 63 10.02 8.12 -2.41
CA VAL A 63 10.79 9.13 -3.17
C VAL A 63 10.21 9.30 -4.56
N ASP A 64 9.99 10.56 -4.96
CA ASP A 64 9.53 10.88 -6.31
C ASP A 64 10.52 10.40 -7.38
N SER A 65 9.96 9.88 -8.48
CA SER A 65 10.71 9.57 -9.69
C SER A 65 9.97 10.07 -10.93
N PHE A 66 10.66 10.10 -12.06
CA PHE A 66 10.07 10.44 -13.36
C PHE A 66 9.30 9.26 -14.00
N ILE A 67 9.27 8.10 -13.34
CA ILE A 67 8.58 6.91 -13.84
C ILE A 67 7.07 7.06 -13.60
N GLN A 68 6.26 6.73 -14.60
CA GLN A 68 4.82 6.79 -14.45
C GLN A 68 4.35 5.78 -13.37
N PRO A 69 3.55 6.20 -12.38
CA PRO A 69 3.04 5.29 -11.37
C PRO A 69 2.01 4.34 -11.96
N GLN A 70 2.05 3.09 -11.49
CA GLN A 70 0.98 2.13 -11.73
C GLN A 70 -0.18 2.39 -10.75
N ARG A 71 -1.38 2.62 -11.28
CA ARG A 71 -2.60 2.70 -10.46
C ARG A 71 -3.17 1.30 -10.22
N ILE A 72 -3.51 1.01 -8.97
CA ILE A 72 -4.20 -0.20 -8.55
C ILE A 72 -5.46 0.21 -7.80
N GLU A 73 -6.61 -0.12 -8.34
CA GLU A 73 -7.90 0.02 -7.64
C GLU A 73 -8.15 -1.25 -6.85
N TYR A 74 -8.20 -1.15 -5.52
CA TYR A 74 -8.27 -2.31 -4.62
C TYR A 74 -9.64 -2.45 -3.94
N GLN A 75 -10.46 -1.39 -3.95
CA GLN A 75 -11.82 -1.35 -3.43
C GLN A 75 -12.58 -0.18 -4.09
N ASP A 76 -13.91 -0.21 -4.08
CA ASP A 76 -14.76 0.89 -4.57
C ASP A 76 -14.34 2.25 -4.03
N GLY A 77 -13.90 3.10 -4.95
CA GLY A 77 -13.46 4.46 -4.67
C GLY A 77 -12.08 4.58 -4.00
N TYR A 78 -11.30 3.51 -3.88
CA TYR A 78 -9.94 3.56 -3.33
C TYR A 78 -8.91 3.02 -4.32
N ALA A 79 -7.81 3.75 -4.44
CA ALA A 79 -6.69 3.35 -5.29
C ALA A 79 -5.35 3.62 -4.62
N ALA A 80 -4.40 2.72 -4.87
CA ALA A 80 -2.99 2.88 -4.58
C ALA A 80 -2.24 3.20 -5.88
N PHE A 81 -1.21 4.01 -5.77
CA PHE A 81 -0.30 4.33 -6.86
C PHE A 81 1.10 3.88 -6.48
N LEU A 82 1.64 2.99 -7.29
CA LEU A 82 2.92 2.33 -7.06
C LEU A 82 3.90 2.84 -8.10
N GLN A 83 4.92 3.55 -7.65
CA GLN A 83 5.95 4.11 -8.52
C GLN A 83 7.27 3.38 -8.30
N ASN A 84 7.88 2.94 -9.41
CA ASN A 84 9.18 2.27 -9.44
C ASN A 84 9.27 0.95 -8.65
N PHE A 85 8.15 0.25 -8.46
CA PHE A 85 8.15 -1.05 -7.77
C PHE A 85 8.78 -2.15 -8.65
N ALA A 86 9.78 -2.83 -8.12
CA ALA A 86 10.39 -4.02 -8.69
C ALA A 86 10.01 -5.23 -7.82
N PHE A 87 8.87 -5.86 -8.13
CA PHE A 87 8.41 -7.05 -7.44
C PHE A 87 9.32 -8.24 -7.75
N ARG A 88 9.65 -9.03 -6.73
CA ARG A 88 10.45 -10.25 -6.93
C ARG A 88 9.61 -11.36 -7.55
N GLN A 89 8.32 -11.37 -7.23
CA GLN A 89 7.32 -12.32 -7.74
C GLN A 89 6.03 -11.57 -8.08
N GLU A 90 5.34 -11.96 -9.15
CA GLU A 90 4.10 -11.30 -9.57
C GLU A 90 3.03 -11.31 -8.47
N GLN A 91 2.98 -12.37 -7.66
CA GLN A 91 2.02 -12.52 -6.57
C GLN A 91 2.21 -11.51 -5.43
N GLU A 92 3.40 -10.91 -5.28
CA GLU A 92 3.62 -9.88 -4.24
C GLU A 92 2.68 -8.70 -4.43
N LYS A 93 2.44 -8.31 -5.69
CA LYS A 93 1.52 -7.22 -6.03
C LYS A 93 0.08 -7.56 -5.63
N ASP A 94 -0.35 -8.80 -5.85
CA ASP A 94 -1.69 -9.25 -5.49
C ASP A 94 -1.86 -9.25 -3.96
N VAL A 95 -0.86 -9.74 -3.23
CA VAL A 95 -0.86 -9.71 -1.76
C VAL A 95 -0.88 -8.28 -1.21
N LEU A 96 -0.11 -7.36 -1.81
CA LEU A 96 -0.17 -5.94 -1.43
C LEU A 96 -1.55 -5.34 -1.72
N THR A 97 -2.16 -5.68 -2.84
CA THR A 97 -3.49 -5.21 -3.21
C THR A 97 -4.54 -5.67 -2.19
N ASP A 98 -4.48 -6.93 -1.77
CA ASP A 98 -5.35 -7.47 -0.73
C ASP A 98 -5.05 -6.85 0.65
N LEU A 99 -3.78 -6.62 0.98
CA LEU A 99 -3.38 -5.90 2.20
C LEU A 99 -4.00 -4.50 2.24
N PHE A 100 -3.96 -3.74 1.13
CA PHE A 100 -4.55 -2.40 1.07
C PHE A 100 -6.06 -2.41 1.31
N ARG A 101 -6.76 -3.38 0.74
CA ARG A 101 -8.19 -3.61 0.98
C ARG A 101 -8.46 -3.92 2.45
N ILE A 102 -7.68 -4.81 3.06
CA ILE A 102 -7.81 -5.19 4.47
C ILE A 102 -7.60 -3.98 5.40
N ILE A 103 -6.50 -3.24 5.22
CA ILE A 103 -6.21 -2.04 6.02
C ILE A 103 -7.36 -1.03 5.93
N THR A 104 -7.84 -0.79 4.72
CA THR A 104 -8.94 0.14 4.47
C THR A 104 -10.23 -0.35 5.14
N THR A 105 -10.52 -1.65 5.08
CA THR A 105 -11.71 -2.24 5.69
C THR A 105 -11.69 -2.19 7.22
N ILE A 106 -10.54 -2.47 7.85
CA ILE A 106 -10.38 -2.42 9.32
C ILE A 106 -10.71 -1.02 9.84
N GLN A 107 -10.24 0.02 9.16
CA GLN A 107 -10.34 1.42 9.60
C GLN A 107 -11.65 2.11 9.19
N HIS A 108 -12.54 1.41 8.48
CA HIS A 108 -13.86 1.89 8.09
C HIS A 108 -15.00 1.34 8.96
N GLN A 109 -14.67 0.62 10.04
CA GLN A 109 -15.60 0.30 11.13
C GLN A 109 -15.89 1.56 11.96
#